data_AF-A0A938KCK2-F1
#
_entry.id   AF-A0A938KCK2-F1
#
_cell.length_a   1.000
_cell.length_b   1.000
_cell.length_c   1.000
_cell.angle_alpha   90.00
_cell.angle_beta   90.00
_cell.angle_gamma   90.00
#
_symmetry.space_group_name_H-M   'P 1'
#
loop_
_entity.id
_entity.type
_entity.pdbx_description
1 polymer ?
#
loop_
_entity_poly.entity_id
_entity_poly.type
_entity_poly.pdbx_seq_one_letter_code
_entity_poly.pdbx_strand_id
1 'polypeptide(L)'
;MLLRNKSTIQPERQATWPAVNQVLRAEIIRRSGGLAEFWEISPIRIEDNALHTDEIIERLFPADALLCCGHSANEFETRRLNAWLGELAGLQFIVPSPVRARTKERVPPIGGSRRFLVVQFDEGTVDEQAALLINLAGYAPLVCGVHSGNNSMAGWFFVHGQPEDRVLKFFRYSISLGANPATWAPAHFVWMPDGQSENRKRQTVYFLNFRPLEAQA
;
A
#
# COMPACT_ATOMS: atom_id res chain seq x y z
N MET A 1 -15.40 -52.81 -1.90
CA MET A 1 -15.58 -51.58 -1.09
C MET A 1 -14.29 -50.78 -1.19
N LEU A 2 -14.32 -49.67 -1.94
CA LEU A 2 -13.15 -48.87 -2.31
C LEU A 2 -12.60 -48.09 -1.11
N LEU A 3 -11.37 -48.38 -0.70
CA LEU A 3 -10.63 -47.56 0.27
C LEU A 3 -10.06 -46.35 -0.48
N ARG A 4 -10.58 -45.17 -0.12
CA ARG A 4 -10.18 -43.86 -0.67
C ARG A 4 -8.76 -43.52 -0.18
N ASN A 5 -7.84 -43.36 -1.13
CA ASN A 5 -6.57 -42.68 -0.92
C ASN A 5 -6.85 -41.25 -0.44
N LYS A 6 -6.51 -40.93 0.81
CA LYS A 6 -6.35 -39.55 1.27
C LYS A 6 -4.94 -39.12 0.89
N SER A 7 -4.78 -38.60 -0.31
CA SER A 7 -3.58 -37.85 -0.68
C SER A 7 -3.58 -36.57 0.14
N THR A 8 -2.79 -36.56 1.21
CA THR A 8 -2.47 -35.36 1.98
C THR A 8 -1.66 -34.45 1.07
N ILE A 9 -2.32 -33.45 0.48
CA ILE A 9 -1.63 -32.36 -0.22
C ILE A 9 -0.88 -31.59 0.87
N GLN A 10 0.43 -31.80 0.96
CA GLN A 10 1.31 -30.89 1.68
C GLN A 10 1.28 -29.54 0.94
N PRO A 11 1.21 -28.39 1.64
CA PRO A 11 1.28 -27.10 0.99
C PRO A 11 2.61 -27.00 0.24
N GLU A 12 2.55 -26.68 -1.05
CA GLU A 12 3.72 -26.37 -1.85
C GLU A 12 4.57 -25.33 -1.11
N ARG A 13 5.88 -25.60 -1.01
CA ARG A 13 6.88 -24.60 -0.58
C ARG A 13 6.58 -23.29 -1.32
N GLN A 14 6.25 -22.25 -0.57
CA GLN A 14 6.05 -20.89 -1.09
C GLN A 14 7.20 -20.58 -2.06
N ALA A 15 6.89 -20.46 -3.35
CA ALA A 15 7.89 -20.17 -4.35
C ALA A 15 8.61 -18.88 -3.93
N THR A 16 9.94 -18.94 -3.84
CA THR A 16 10.78 -17.79 -3.52
C THR A 16 10.39 -16.59 -4.39
N TRP A 17 10.39 -15.40 -3.79
CA TRP A 17 10.19 -14.17 -4.54
C TRP A 17 11.23 -14.07 -5.66
N PRO A 18 10.87 -13.48 -6.82
CA PRO A 18 11.84 -13.33 -7.91
C PRO A 18 13.01 -12.44 -7.47
N ALA A 19 14.20 -12.71 -7.99
CA ALA A 19 15.33 -11.80 -7.83
C ALA A 19 15.08 -10.47 -8.55
N VAL A 20 15.72 -9.40 -8.09
CA VAL A 20 15.65 -8.09 -8.74
C VAL A 20 16.30 -8.15 -10.12
N ASN A 21 15.54 -7.78 -11.14
CA ASN A 21 16.03 -7.61 -12.50
C ASN A 21 16.63 -6.21 -12.65
N GLN A 22 17.93 -6.10 -12.39
CA GLN A 22 18.65 -4.82 -12.42
C GLN A 22 18.62 -4.15 -13.80
N VAL A 23 18.66 -4.93 -14.89
CA VAL A 23 18.61 -4.41 -16.26
C VAL A 23 17.26 -3.75 -16.52
N LEU A 24 16.17 -4.45 -16.21
CA LEU A 24 14.82 -3.92 -16.38
C LEU A 24 14.56 -2.72 -15.45
N ARG A 25 15.00 -2.80 -14.18
CA ARG A 25 14.89 -1.68 -13.22
C ARG A 25 15.59 -0.43 -13.78
N ALA A 26 16.83 -0.55 -14.24
CA ALA A 26 17.58 0.56 -14.81
C ALA A 26 16.97 1.10 -16.12
N GLU A 27 16.39 0.23 -16.95
CA GLU A 27 15.67 0.65 -18.15
C GLU A 27 14.43 1.49 -17.80
N ILE A 28 13.63 1.04 -16.83
CA ILE A 28 12.44 1.76 -16.36
C ILE A 28 12.83 3.12 -15.78
N ILE A 29 13.86 3.18 -14.94
CA ILE A 29 14.35 4.42 -14.34
C ILE A 29 14.79 5.42 -15.41
N ARG A 30 15.48 4.97 -16.45
CA ARG A 30 15.98 5.84 -17.52
C ARG A 30 14.87 6.36 -18.44
N ARG A 31 13.80 5.58 -18.64
CA ARG A 31 12.72 5.92 -19.59
C ARG A 31 11.51 6.61 -18.95
N SER A 32 11.30 6.41 -17.65
CA SER A 32 10.17 6.99 -16.92
C SER A 32 10.60 8.30 -16.26
N GLY A 33 9.65 9.18 -15.97
CA GLY A 33 9.94 10.39 -15.21
C GLY A 33 10.29 10.11 -13.74
N GLY A 34 10.73 11.14 -13.03
CA GLY A 34 11.03 11.09 -11.59
C GLY A 34 9.86 11.57 -10.72
N LEU A 35 10.18 12.09 -9.55
CA LEU A 35 9.21 12.61 -8.58
C LEU A 35 8.41 13.78 -9.14
N ALA A 36 9.06 14.67 -9.91
CA ALA A 36 8.38 15.79 -10.55
C ALA A 36 7.29 15.31 -11.52
N GLU A 37 7.60 14.33 -12.38
CA GLU A 37 6.60 13.73 -13.27
C GLU A 37 5.50 13.04 -12.47
N PHE A 38 5.85 12.32 -11.39
CA PHE A 38 4.88 11.64 -10.53
C PHE A 38 3.88 12.61 -9.90
N TRP A 39 4.35 13.79 -9.48
CA TRP A 39 3.50 14.88 -9.00
C TRP A 39 2.68 15.52 -10.13
N GLU A 40 3.27 15.72 -11.31
CA GLU A 40 2.58 16.31 -12.46
C GLU A 40 1.42 15.42 -12.95
N ILE A 41 1.61 14.10 -13.01
CA ILE A 41 0.55 13.18 -13.44
C ILE A 41 -0.54 12.97 -12.38
N SER A 42 -0.36 13.48 -11.16
CA SER A 42 -1.36 13.35 -10.09
C SER A 42 -2.63 14.15 -10.42
N PRO A 43 -3.81 13.49 -10.53
CA PRO A 43 -5.07 14.19 -10.77
C PRO A 43 -5.49 15.16 -9.67
N ILE A 44 -5.04 14.92 -8.43
CA ILE A 44 -5.29 15.77 -7.27
C ILE A 44 -3.93 16.15 -6.68
N ARG A 45 -3.70 17.45 -6.47
CA ARG A 45 -2.46 17.96 -5.88
C ARG A 45 -2.79 18.66 -4.57
N ILE A 46 -2.02 18.32 -3.53
CA ILE A 46 -2.04 19.04 -2.26
C ILE A 46 -0.98 20.14 -2.40
N GLU A 47 -1.42 21.38 -2.50
CA GLU A 47 -0.56 22.54 -2.80
C GLU A 47 -0.28 23.41 -1.57
N ASP A 48 -0.80 23.03 -0.40
CA ASP A 48 -0.59 23.71 0.86
C ASP A 48 0.11 22.83 1.91
N ASN A 49 0.37 23.42 3.07
CA ASN A 49 1.07 22.77 4.17
C ASN A 49 0.13 22.21 5.26
N ALA A 50 -1.19 22.27 5.07
CA ALA A 50 -2.13 21.65 5.99
C ALA A 50 -2.02 20.12 5.91
N LEU A 51 -2.45 19.45 6.99
CA LEU A 51 -2.54 18.00 7.05
C LEU A 51 -3.92 17.58 6.56
N HIS A 52 -3.97 16.85 5.45
CA HIS A 52 -5.19 16.35 4.81
C HIS A 52 -5.44 14.87 5.11
N THR A 53 -4.80 14.33 6.16
CA THR A 53 -4.83 12.90 6.49
C THR A 53 -6.25 12.37 6.59
N ASP A 54 -7.12 13.04 7.36
CA ASP A 54 -8.52 12.63 7.54
C ASP A 54 -9.25 12.59 6.20
N GLU A 55 -9.19 13.68 5.41
CA GLU A 55 -9.83 13.81 4.11
C GLU A 55 -9.38 12.72 3.13
N ILE A 56 -8.07 12.42 3.10
CA ILE A 56 -7.53 11.37 2.24
C ILE A 56 -8.04 10.00 2.69
N ILE A 57 -7.95 9.67 3.98
CA ILE A 57 -8.36 8.36 4.50
C ILE A 57 -9.86 8.15 4.32
N GLU A 58 -10.69 9.17 4.52
CA GLU A 58 -12.13 9.14 4.26
C GLU A 58 -12.46 8.82 2.80
N ARG A 59 -11.63 9.25 1.85
CA ARG A 59 -11.81 8.91 0.44
C ARG A 59 -11.26 7.54 0.07
N LEU A 60 -10.22 7.07 0.74
CA LEU A 60 -9.60 5.75 0.46
C LEU A 60 -10.46 4.59 0.99
N PHE A 61 -11.14 4.76 2.13
CA PHE A 61 -11.85 3.69 2.83
C PHE A 61 -13.37 3.92 2.90
N PRO A 62 -14.19 2.85 2.96
CA PRO A 62 -15.62 2.99 3.21
C PRO A 62 -15.89 3.66 4.56
N ALA A 63 -16.97 4.42 4.66
CA ALA A 63 -17.31 5.17 5.88
C ALA A 63 -17.48 4.29 7.13
N ASP A 64 -17.93 3.05 6.97
CA ASP A 64 -18.13 2.08 8.05
C ASP A 64 -16.90 1.18 8.31
N ALA A 65 -15.79 1.41 7.59
CA ALA A 65 -14.60 0.59 7.68
C ALA A 65 -14.03 0.58 9.09
N LEU A 66 -13.62 -0.61 9.52
CA LEU A 66 -12.83 -0.81 10.71
C LEU A 66 -11.35 -0.77 10.30
N LEU A 67 -10.61 0.21 10.82
CA LEU A 67 -9.22 0.48 10.45
C LEU A 67 -8.30 0.23 11.64
N CYS A 68 -7.16 -0.40 11.35
CA CYS A 68 -6.07 -0.57 12.29
C CYS A 68 -5.00 0.49 12.00
N CYS A 69 -4.82 1.43 12.92
CA CYS A 69 -3.91 2.56 12.80
C CYS A 69 -3.06 2.68 14.07
N GLY A 70 -1.86 3.24 13.98
CA GLY A 70 -0.97 3.36 15.14
C GLY A 70 0.14 4.38 15.02
N HIS A 71 0.66 4.80 16.17
CA HIS A 71 1.90 5.58 16.28
C HIS A 71 3.12 4.70 15.99
N SER A 72 3.05 3.41 16.32
CA SER A 72 4.10 2.43 16.03
C SER A 72 3.49 1.04 15.77
N ALA A 73 4.32 0.09 15.34
CA ALA A 73 3.89 -1.30 15.19
C ALA A 73 3.52 -2.00 16.52
N ASN A 74 3.83 -1.38 17.66
CA ASN A 74 3.49 -1.87 19.00
C ASN A 74 2.43 -1.01 19.71
N GLU A 75 2.16 0.18 19.20
CA GLU A 75 1.18 1.12 19.73
C GLU A 75 0.18 1.46 18.61
N PHE A 76 -0.84 0.61 18.53
CA PHE A 76 -1.89 0.69 17.53
C PHE A 76 -3.23 0.29 18.13
N GLU A 77 -4.30 0.73 17.49
CA GLU A 77 -5.64 0.30 17.82
C GLU A 77 -6.44 -0.02 16.56
N THR A 78 -7.56 -0.70 16.77
CA THR A 78 -8.55 -0.95 15.72
C THR A 78 -9.84 -0.25 16.10
N ARG A 79 -10.24 0.77 15.34
CA ARG A 79 -11.47 1.55 15.54
C ARG A 79 -12.20 1.74 14.21
N ARG A 80 -13.46 2.16 14.27
CA ARG A 80 -14.18 2.57 13.05
C ARG A 80 -13.57 3.86 12.54
N LEU A 81 -13.59 4.07 11.23
CA LEU A 81 -13.05 5.27 10.59
C LEU A 81 -13.55 6.55 11.23
N ASN A 82 -14.86 6.68 11.45
CA ASN A 82 -15.44 7.87 12.09
C ASN A 82 -14.92 8.17 13.51
N ALA A 83 -14.37 7.18 14.23
CA ALA A 83 -13.80 7.33 15.55
C ALA A 83 -12.29 7.66 15.51
N TRP A 84 -11.70 7.73 14.32
CA TRP A 84 -10.32 8.14 14.10
C TRP A 84 -10.20 9.58 13.61
N LEU A 85 -11.26 10.16 13.04
CA LEU A 85 -11.23 11.50 12.46
C LEU A 85 -10.83 12.53 13.52
N GLY A 86 -9.90 13.43 13.17
CA GLY A 86 -9.24 14.37 14.06
C GLY A 86 -7.98 13.82 14.73
N GLU A 87 -7.72 12.51 14.69
CA GLU A 87 -6.54 11.86 15.28
C GLU A 87 -5.57 11.31 14.24
N LEU A 88 -6.02 10.99 13.01
CA LEU A 88 -5.20 10.24 12.03
C LEU A 88 -3.90 10.96 11.65
N ALA A 89 -3.93 12.29 11.58
CA ALA A 89 -2.76 13.09 11.22
C ALA A 89 -1.58 12.92 12.18
N GLY A 90 -1.85 12.56 13.45
CA GLY A 90 -0.84 12.25 14.46
C GLY A 90 -0.32 10.81 14.41
N LEU A 91 -0.91 9.94 13.57
CA LEU A 91 -0.54 8.53 13.46
C LEU A 91 0.47 8.30 12.33
N GLN A 92 1.30 7.28 12.53
CA GLN A 92 2.38 6.94 11.60
C GLN A 92 1.99 5.82 10.63
N PHE A 93 1.20 4.86 11.11
CA PHE A 93 0.94 3.62 10.39
C PHE A 93 -0.55 3.32 10.26
N ILE A 94 -0.87 2.61 9.18
CA ILE A 94 -2.20 2.09 8.88
C ILE A 94 -2.07 0.71 8.22
N VAL A 95 -3.03 -0.17 8.46
CA VAL A 95 -3.20 -1.40 7.68
C VAL A 95 -3.99 -1.06 6.41
N PRO A 96 -3.51 -1.42 5.19
CA PRO A 96 -4.07 -0.93 3.94
C PRO A 96 -5.36 -1.67 3.52
N SER A 97 -6.06 -2.30 4.45
CA SER A 97 -7.32 -3.02 4.21
C SER A 97 -8.18 -2.96 5.47
N PRO A 98 -9.52 -2.85 5.32
CA PRO A 98 -10.42 -2.97 6.46
C PRO A 98 -10.22 -4.29 7.21
N VAL A 99 -10.24 -4.22 8.54
CA VAL A 99 -10.10 -5.39 9.41
C VAL A 99 -11.46 -5.94 9.84
N ARG A 100 -11.54 -7.25 10.09
CA ARG A 100 -12.80 -7.96 10.32
C ARG A 100 -13.41 -7.65 11.68
N ALA A 101 -12.56 -7.45 12.69
CA ALA A 101 -12.97 -7.25 14.07
C ALA A 101 -11.91 -6.45 14.82
N ARG A 102 -12.33 -5.83 15.94
CA ARG A 102 -11.38 -5.16 16.84
C ARG A 102 -10.45 -6.21 17.43
N THR A 103 -9.16 -5.95 17.38
CA THR A 103 -8.16 -6.84 17.94
C THR A 103 -6.95 -6.05 18.42
N LYS A 104 -6.21 -6.62 19.36
CA LYS A 104 -4.87 -6.18 19.78
C LYS A 104 -3.77 -7.07 19.19
N GLU A 105 -4.14 -8.02 18.34
CA GLU A 105 -3.19 -8.87 17.65
C GLU A 105 -2.36 -8.03 16.68
N ARG A 106 -1.05 -8.28 16.67
CA ARG A 106 -0.09 -7.59 15.80
C ARG A 106 -0.37 -7.78 14.31
N VAL A 107 -1.10 -8.84 13.95
CA VAL A 107 -1.52 -9.15 12.58
C VAL A 107 -3.04 -9.26 12.58
N PRO A 108 -3.78 -8.15 12.52
CA PRO A 108 -5.24 -8.19 12.58
C PRO A 108 -5.83 -8.92 11.36
N PRO A 109 -6.88 -9.75 11.53
CA PRO A 109 -7.51 -10.44 10.41
C PRO A 109 -8.23 -9.43 9.52
N ILE A 110 -7.91 -9.40 8.22
CA ILE A 110 -8.61 -8.53 7.27
C ILE A 110 -10.04 -9.02 6.99
N GLY A 111 -10.94 -8.08 6.69
CA GLY A 111 -12.38 -8.32 6.52
C GLY A 111 -12.81 -8.96 5.21
N GLY A 112 -11.88 -9.53 4.43
CA GLY A 112 -12.16 -10.08 3.09
C GLY A 112 -10.92 -10.11 2.21
N SER A 113 -11.07 -9.83 0.92
CA SER A 113 -9.94 -9.61 0.02
C SER A 113 -9.24 -8.28 0.34
N ARG A 114 -7.96 -8.18 0.01
CA ARG A 114 -7.19 -6.93 0.11
C ARG A 114 -7.93 -5.80 -0.60
N ARG A 115 -8.06 -4.66 0.06
CA ARG A 115 -8.57 -3.45 -0.59
C ARG A 115 -7.46 -2.80 -1.42
N PHE A 116 -6.32 -2.59 -0.77
CA PHE A 116 -5.12 -2.07 -1.39
C PHE A 116 -3.97 -3.08 -1.30
N LEU A 117 -3.17 -3.13 -2.36
CA LEU A 117 -1.84 -3.68 -2.32
C LEU A 117 -0.87 -2.51 -2.33
N VAL A 118 -0.02 -2.43 -1.30
CA VAL A 118 0.99 -1.39 -1.22
C VAL A 118 2.30 -1.94 -1.74
N VAL A 119 2.89 -1.23 -2.70
CA VAL A 119 4.23 -1.52 -3.23
C VAL A 119 5.17 -0.45 -2.71
N GLN A 120 6.13 -0.84 -1.89
CA GLN A 120 7.11 0.06 -1.30
C GLN A 120 8.50 -0.21 -1.86
N PHE A 121 9.24 0.85 -2.17
CA PHE A 121 10.65 0.80 -2.53
C PHE A 121 11.46 1.50 -1.43
N ASP A 122 12.49 0.82 -0.93
CA ASP A 122 13.35 1.30 0.15
C ASP A 122 14.77 1.66 -0.32
N GLU A 123 15.08 1.38 -1.60
CA GLU A 123 16.40 1.58 -2.21
C GLU A 123 16.33 2.46 -3.46
N GLY A 124 17.41 3.18 -3.73
CA GLY A 124 17.51 4.15 -4.82
C GLY A 124 17.10 5.56 -4.40
N THR A 125 17.18 6.52 -5.32
CA THR A 125 16.73 7.90 -5.08
C THR A 125 15.19 7.99 -5.14
N VAL A 126 14.63 9.07 -4.58
CA VAL A 126 13.18 9.34 -4.68
C VAL A 126 12.69 9.37 -6.12
N ASP A 127 13.49 9.91 -7.05
CA ASP A 127 13.17 9.93 -8.48
C ASP A 127 13.13 8.52 -9.08
N GLU A 128 14.07 7.65 -8.72
CA GLU A 128 14.06 6.25 -9.17
C GLU A 128 12.83 5.51 -8.64
N GLN A 129 12.49 5.72 -7.37
CA GLN A 129 11.33 5.06 -6.76
C GLN A 129 10.02 5.55 -7.40
N ALA A 130 9.90 6.85 -7.65
CA ALA A 130 8.79 7.44 -8.38
C ALA A 130 8.68 6.88 -9.81
N ALA A 131 9.79 6.78 -10.54
CA ALA A 131 9.85 6.17 -11.88
C ALA A 131 9.28 4.74 -11.90
N LEU A 132 9.61 3.94 -10.88
CA LEU A 132 9.12 2.57 -10.74
C LEU A 132 7.61 2.55 -10.44
N LEU A 133 7.12 3.46 -9.60
CA LEU A 133 5.68 3.61 -9.32
C LEU A 133 4.90 4.06 -10.55
N ILE A 134 5.43 5.00 -11.35
CA ILE A 134 4.85 5.42 -12.64
C ILE A 134 4.71 4.21 -13.57
N ASN A 135 5.76 3.41 -13.72
CA ASN A 135 5.70 2.21 -14.55
C ASN A 135 4.66 1.21 -14.04
N LEU A 136 4.55 1.01 -12.72
CA LEU A 136 3.57 0.10 -12.12
C LEU A 136 2.13 0.59 -12.26
N ALA A 137 1.89 1.91 -12.32
CA ALA A 137 0.56 2.48 -12.56
C ALA A 137 -0.03 2.08 -13.92
N GLY A 138 0.79 1.62 -14.88
CA GLY A 138 0.33 1.04 -16.14
C GLY A 138 -0.30 -0.36 -16.02
N TYR A 139 -0.16 -1.03 -14.87
CA TYR A 139 -0.62 -2.42 -14.67
C TYR A 139 -1.75 -2.55 -13.65
N ALA A 140 -1.84 -1.63 -12.70
CA ALA A 140 -2.88 -1.60 -11.68
C ALA A 140 -3.23 -0.15 -11.31
N PRO A 141 -4.47 0.13 -10.87
CA PRO A 141 -4.88 1.50 -10.52
C PRO A 141 -4.11 2.00 -9.29
N LEU A 142 -3.15 2.91 -9.52
CA LEU A 142 -2.52 3.68 -8.45
C LEU A 142 -3.50 4.74 -7.94
N VAL A 143 -3.74 4.78 -6.63
CA VAL A 143 -4.67 5.73 -6.00
C VAL A 143 -4.00 6.71 -5.05
N CYS A 144 -2.86 6.34 -4.48
CA CYS A 144 -2.10 7.19 -3.57
C CYS A 144 -0.60 6.86 -3.67
N GLY A 145 0.25 7.89 -3.73
CA GLY A 145 1.71 7.76 -3.68
C GLY A 145 2.25 8.53 -2.49
N VAL A 146 2.85 7.82 -1.54
CA VAL A 146 3.30 8.36 -0.25
C VAL A 146 4.81 8.27 -0.16
N HIS A 147 5.48 9.36 0.20
CA HIS A 147 6.86 9.36 0.65
C HIS A 147 6.91 9.36 2.17
N SER A 148 7.70 8.48 2.76
CA SER A 148 7.83 8.29 4.21
C SER A 148 8.35 9.51 5.00
N GLY A 149 8.85 10.54 4.31
CA GLY A 149 9.58 11.66 4.92
C GLY A 149 11.06 11.35 5.20
N ASN A 150 11.51 10.13 4.87
CA ASN A 150 12.91 9.72 4.88
C ASN A 150 13.34 9.33 3.46
N ASN A 151 13.44 8.03 3.17
CA ASN A 151 14.07 7.52 1.94
C ASN A 151 13.18 6.55 1.14
N SER A 152 11.98 6.25 1.63
CA SER A 152 11.10 5.26 0.98
C SER A 152 9.86 5.92 0.39
N MET A 153 9.47 5.47 -0.79
CA MET A 153 8.17 5.74 -1.43
C MET A 153 7.33 4.47 -1.48
N ALA A 154 6.02 4.65 -1.32
CA ALA A 154 5.02 3.61 -1.40
C ALA A 154 3.89 4.02 -2.34
N GLY A 155 3.52 3.15 -3.27
CA GLY A 155 2.33 3.26 -4.09
C GLY A 155 1.21 2.38 -3.55
N TRP A 156 0.04 2.96 -3.34
CA TRP A 156 -1.18 2.26 -2.98
C TRP A 156 -1.96 1.93 -4.25
N PHE A 157 -2.06 0.63 -4.56
CA PHE A 157 -2.78 0.13 -5.73
C PHE A 157 -4.12 -0.45 -5.29
N PHE A 158 -5.21 0.00 -5.90
CA PHE A 158 -6.54 -0.52 -5.63
C PHE A 158 -6.73 -1.89 -6.31
N VAL A 159 -6.94 -2.92 -5.50
CA VAL A 159 -7.02 -4.33 -5.95
C VAL A 159 -8.25 -5.06 -5.42
N HIS A 160 -9.18 -4.34 -4.80
CA HIS A 160 -10.40 -4.94 -4.28
C HIS A 160 -11.17 -5.68 -5.39
N GLY A 161 -11.72 -6.86 -5.05
CA GLY A 161 -12.44 -7.71 -6.01
C GLY A 161 -11.57 -8.40 -7.07
N GLN A 162 -10.26 -8.16 -7.12
CA GLN A 162 -9.38 -8.86 -8.06
C GLN A 162 -9.04 -10.28 -7.59
N PRO A 163 -8.94 -11.25 -8.51
CA PRO A 163 -8.41 -12.58 -8.21
C PRO A 163 -7.01 -12.53 -7.59
N GLU A 164 -6.78 -13.31 -6.52
CA GLU A 164 -5.52 -13.26 -5.76
C GLU A 164 -4.31 -13.66 -6.61
N ASP A 165 -4.47 -14.56 -7.58
CA ASP A 165 -3.42 -14.95 -8.53
C ASP A 165 -2.97 -13.78 -9.42
N ARG A 166 -3.90 -12.92 -9.85
CA ARG A 166 -3.59 -11.68 -10.59
C ARG A 166 -2.86 -10.68 -9.71
N VAL A 167 -3.33 -10.49 -8.47
CA VAL A 167 -2.68 -9.61 -7.49
C VAL A 167 -1.27 -10.10 -7.17
N LEU A 168 -1.09 -11.41 -7.01
CA LEU A 168 0.21 -12.04 -6.79
C LEU A 168 1.12 -11.87 -8.00
N LYS A 169 0.62 -12.03 -9.23
CA LYS A 169 1.40 -11.82 -10.46
C LYS A 169 1.91 -10.39 -10.56
N PHE A 170 1.04 -9.40 -10.30
CA PHE A 170 1.43 -7.99 -10.25
C PHE A 170 2.48 -7.75 -9.16
N PHE A 171 2.26 -8.28 -7.94
CA PHE A 171 3.22 -8.08 -6.86
C PHE A 171 4.58 -8.74 -7.14
N ARG A 172 4.61 -9.95 -7.70
CA ARG A 172 5.86 -10.60 -8.13
C ARG A 172 6.61 -9.76 -9.15
N TYR A 173 5.91 -9.13 -10.09
CA TYR A 173 6.52 -8.17 -11.00
C TYR A 173 7.13 -6.99 -10.24
N SER A 174 6.39 -6.38 -9.31
CA SER A 174 6.92 -5.31 -8.46
C SER A 174 8.17 -5.74 -7.66
N ILE A 175 8.20 -6.95 -7.11
CA ILE A 175 9.39 -7.49 -6.42
C ILE A 175 10.56 -7.65 -7.38
N SER A 176 10.33 -8.08 -8.62
CA SER A 176 11.39 -8.14 -9.63
C SER A 176 11.97 -6.76 -9.98
N LEU A 177 11.29 -5.68 -9.62
CA LEU A 177 11.78 -4.30 -9.75
C LEU A 177 12.45 -3.76 -8.46
N GLY A 178 12.51 -4.55 -7.39
CA GLY A 178 13.11 -4.16 -6.11
C GLY A 178 12.13 -3.72 -5.04
N ALA A 179 10.83 -4.03 -5.17
CA ALA A 179 9.88 -3.72 -4.11
C ALA A 179 10.11 -4.57 -2.86
N ASN A 180 9.72 -4.05 -1.70
CA ASN A 180 9.85 -4.72 -0.42
C ASN A 180 8.85 -5.90 -0.30
N PRO A 181 9.30 -7.15 -0.12
CA PRO A 181 8.41 -8.32 -0.03
C PRO A 181 7.51 -8.34 1.22
N ALA A 182 7.84 -7.58 2.26
CA ALA A 182 7.06 -7.54 3.49
C ALA A 182 5.65 -6.98 3.28
N THR A 183 5.47 -6.10 2.28
CA THR A 183 4.16 -5.51 1.96
C THR A 183 3.19 -6.49 1.29
N TRP A 184 3.62 -7.73 1.00
CA TRP A 184 2.70 -8.82 0.67
C TRP A 184 1.85 -9.25 1.85
N ALA A 185 2.27 -9.07 3.10
CA ALA A 185 1.45 -9.55 4.22
C ALA A 185 0.13 -8.75 4.31
N PRO A 186 -1.05 -9.41 4.40
CA PRO A 186 -2.36 -8.73 4.39
C PRO A 186 -2.54 -7.60 5.40
N ALA A 187 -1.92 -7.75 6.57
CA ALA A 187 -1.99 -6.78 7.65
C ALA A 187 -0.62 -6.14 7.95
N HIS A 188 0.23 -6.00 6.93
CA HIS A 188 1.46 -5.23 7.08
C HIS A 188 1.12 -3.76 7.32
N PHE A 189 1.74 -3.16 8.35
CA PHE A 189 1.66 -1.72 8.55
C PHE A 189 2.39 -1.00 7.44
N VAL A 190 1.75 0.00 6.87
CA VAL A 190 2.32 0.90 5.87
C VAL A 190 2.20 2.34 6.34
N TRP A 191 2.98 3.21 5.73
CA TRP A 191 2.96 4.65 5.96
C TRP A 191 1.54 5.22 5.79
N MET A 192 1.07 5.93 6.81
CA MET A 192 -0.16 6.71 6.80
C MET A 192 -0.07 7.83 5.74
N PRO A 193 -0.91 7.83 4.70
CA PRO A 193 -0.98 8.93 3.74
C PRO A 193 -1.18 10.26 4.45
N ASP A 194 -0.21 11.16 4.33
CA ASP A 194 -0.22 12.48 4.94
C ASP A 194 -0.19 12.51 6.48
N GLY A 195 0.07 11.37 7.12
CA GLY A 195 0.29 11.29 8.56
C GLY A 195 1.68 11.79 8.96
N GLN A 196 2.02 11.64 10.24
CA GLN A 196 3.30 12.06 10.78
C GLN A 196 4.03 10.89 11.42
N SER A 197 5.34 10.82 11.22
CA SER A 197 6.21 9.91 11.98
C SER A 197 6.38 10.38 13.43
N GLU A 198 6.99 9.54 14.26
CA GLU A 198 7.32 9.86 15.67
C GLU A 198 8.12 11.18 15.82
N ASN A 199 8.97 11.49 14.84
CA ASN A 199 9.75 12.74 14.80
C ASN A 199 9.01 13.91 14.12
N ARG A 200 7.69 13.82 13.98
CA ARG A 200 6.80 14.77 13.27
C ARG A 200 7.17 15.02 11.81
N LYS A 201 7.97 14.15 11.19
CA LYS A 201 8.18 14.24 9.74
C LYS A 201 6.89 13.79 9.04
N ARG A 202 6.38 14.67 8.16
CA ARG A 202 5.21 14.41 7.32
C ARG A 202 5.51 13.27 6.35
N GLN A 203 4.55 12.37 6.22
CA GLN A 203 4.53 11.31 5.22
C GLN A 203 3.85 11.85 3.97
N THR A 204 4.59 12.65 3.20
CA THR A 204 4.07 13.48 2.12
C THR A 204 3.39 12.65 1.03
N VAL A 205 2.20 13.05 0.64
CA VAL A 205 1.49 12.47 -0.50
C VAL A 205 1.85 13.24 -1.78
N TYR A 206 2.47 12.55 -2.73
CA TYR A 206 2.85 13.11 -4.03
C TYR A 206 1.89 12.76 -5.17
N PHE A 207 1.06 11.72 -4.99
CA PHE A 207 0.07 11.31 -5.99
C PHE A 207 -1.25 10.96 -5.31
N LEU A 208 -2.38 11.41 -5.88
CA LEU A 208 -3.74 11.08 -5.46
C LEU A 208 -4.69 10.95 -6.67
N ASN A 209 -5.39 9.82 -6.73
CA ASN A 209 -6.43 9.57 -7.72
C ASN A 209 -7.54 8.71 -7.11
N PHE A 210 -8.69 9.32 -6.79
CA PHE A 210 -9.83 8.60 -6.21
C PHE A 210 -10.79 8.00 -7.24
N ARG A 211 -10.64 8.32 -8.54
CA ARG A 211 -11.54 7.80 -9.60
C ARG A 211 -11.64 6.26 -9.62
N PRO A 212 -10.55 5.48 -9.41
CA PRO A 212 -10.65 4.02 -9.37
C PRO A 212 -11.57 3.48 -8.26
N LEU A 213 -11.80 4.26 -7.20
CA LEU A 213 -12.64 3.87 -6.07
C LEU A 213 -14.13 4.10 -6.35
N GLU A 214 -14.45 5.09 -7.19
CA GLU A 214 -15.82 5.49 -7.53
C GLU A 214 -16.48 4.50 -8.49
N ALA A 215 -15.71 3.84 -9.35
CA ALA A 215 -16.20 2.86 -10.32
C ALA A 215 -16.71 1.54 -9.68
N GLN A 216 -16.62 1.40 -8.36
CA GLN A 216 -17.01 0.19 -7.60
C GLN A 216 -17.77 0.52 -6.31
N ALA A 217 -18.26 1.76 -6.16
CA ALA A 217 -19.15 2.18 -5.07
C ALA A 217 -20.62 1.87 -5.38
#